data_AF-A0A2H0IWE0-F1
#
_entry.id   AF-A0A2H0IWE0-F1
#
_cell.length_a   1.000
_cell.length_b   1.000
_cell.length_c   1.000
_cell.angle_alpha   90.00
_cell.angle_beta   90.00
_cell.angle_gamma   90.00
#
_symmetry.space_group_name_H-M   'P 1'
#
loop_
_entity.id
_entity.type
_entity.pdbx_description
1 polymer ?
#
loop_
_entity_poly.entity_id
_entity_poly.type
_entity_poly.pdbx_seq_one_letter_code
_entity_poly.pdbx_strand_id
1 'polypeptide(L)' 'MVPEGKALAQLKAKNYAAKYLASGEPIDLIGVEFSKEARNVVAFEVERVAGMAP' A
#
# COMPACT_ATOMS: atom_id res chain seq x y z
N MET A 1 -4.95 7.45 -19.65
CA MET A 1 -4.29 8.06 -18.47
C MET A 1 -4.15 6.94 -17.46
N VAL A 2 -2.91 6.53 -17.18
CA VAL A 2 -2.63 5.46 -16.22
C VAL A 2 -2.59 6.13 -14.84
N PRO A 3 -3.29 5.58 -13.83
CA PRO A 3 -3.26 6.15 -12.48
C PRO A 3 -1.82 6.25 -11.98
N GLU A 4 -1.46 7.40 -11.39
CA GLU A 4 -0.07 7.79 -11.10
C GLU A 4 0.60 6.99 -9.96
N GLY A 5 0.01 5.88 -9.49
CA GLY A 5 0.58 5.06 -8.42
C GLY A 5 0.69 5.80 -7.08
N LYS A 6 -0.15 6.82 -6.86
CA LYS A 6 -0.10 7.67 -5.65
C LYS A 6 -0.63 6.93 -4.40
N ALA A 7 -1.42 5.88 -4.57
CA ALA A 7 -2.04 5.15 -3.48
C ALA A 7 -1.01 4.51 -2.53
N LEU A 8 -0.04 3.76 -3.07
CA LEU A 8 1.03 3.18 -2.26
C LEU A 8 2.03 4.24 -1.79
N ALA A 9 2.34 5.26 -2.60
CA ALA A 9 3.30 6.30 -2.24
C ALA A 9 2.90 7.04 -0.96
N GLN A 10 1.61 7.37 -0.80
CA GLN A 10 1.10 7.99 0.44
C GLN A 10 1.16 7.03 1.63
N LEU A 11 0.86 5.76 1.42
CA LEU A 11 0.90 4.72 2.45
C LEU A 11 2.32 4.54 3.00
N LYS A 12 3.32 4.48 2.10
CA LYS A 12 4.75 4.39 2.43
C LYS A 12 5.28 5.66 3.09
N ALA A 13 4.90 6.84 2.61
CA ALA A 13 5.32 8.12 3.19
C ALA A 13 4.89 8.27 4.65
N LYS A 14 3.72 7.72 5.01
CA LYS A 14 3.23 7.71 6.40
C LYS A 14 3.86 6.60 7.26
N ASN A 15 4.63 5.71 6.65
CA ASN A 15 5.41 4.65 7.30
C ASN A 15 4.62 3.82 8.31
N TYR A 16 3.32 3.56 8.04
CA TYR A 16 2.47 2.79 8.96
C TYR A 16 2.95 1.35 9.16
N ALA A 17 3.58 0.77 8.13
CA ALA A 17 4.15 -0.56 8.16
C ALA A 17 5.25 -0.70 9.23
N ALA A 18 5.99 0.39 9.53
CA ALA A 18 7.13 0.34 10.45
C ALA A 18 6.76 -0.09 11.87
N LYS A 19 5.53 0.15 12.32
CA LYS A 19 5.05 -0.30 13.63
C LYS A 19 4.89 -1.82 13.72
N TYR A 20 4.69 -2.46 12.58
CA TYR A 20 4.42 -3.90 12.48
C TYR A 20 5.65 -4.66 11.98
N LEU A 21 6.65 -3.99 11.40
CA LEU A 21 7.91 -4.62 10.97
C LEU A 21 8.63 -5.33 12.13
N ALA A 22 8.50 -4.80 13.36
CA ALA A 22 9.07 -5.41 14.57
C ALA A 22 8.40 -6.74 14.96
N SER A 23 7.23 -7.05 14.41
CA SER A 23 6.51 -8.30 14.67
C SER A 23 7.11 -9.48 13.89
N GLY A 24 8.01 -9.23 12.92
CA GLY A 24 8.66 -10.27 12.10
C GLY A 24 7.71 -10.99 11.13
N GLU A 25 6.46 -10.57 11.06
CA GLU A 25 5.46 -11.14 10.16
C GLU A 25 5.46 -10.42 8.80
N PRO A 26 5.15 -11.12 7.70
CA PRO A 26 4.98 -10.49 6.40
C PRO A 26 3.82 -9.49 6.45
N ILE A 27 4.06 -8.28 5.93
CA ILE A 27 3.06 -7.21 5.88
C ILE A 27 2.65 -6.99 4.43
N ASP A 28 1.37 -7.18 4.14
CA ASP A 28 0.80 -6.81 2.84
C ASP A 28 0.25 -5.38 2.91
N LEU A 29 0.93 -4.47 2.21
CA LEU A 29 0.45 -3.11 2.00
C LEU A 29 -0.46 -3.10 0.78
N ILE A 30 -1.73 -2.76 0.99
CA ILE A 30 -2.71 -2.65 -0.08
C ILE A 30 -3.06 -1.18 -0.28
N GLY A 31 -2.61 -0.61 -1.40
CA GLY A 31 -3.03 0.71 -1.86
C GLY A 31 -4.23 0.57 -2.79
N VAL A 32 -5.30 1.33 -2.55
CA VAL A 32 -6.47 1.40 -3.43
C VAL A 32 -6.67 2.82 -3.92
N GLU A 33 -6.96 2.97 -5.21
CA GLU A 33 -7.26 4.25 -5.82
C GLU A 33 -8.75 4.32 -6.18
N PHE A 34 -9.45 5.25 -5.54
CA PHE A 34 -10.87 5.48 -5.76
C PHE A 34 -11.09 6.68 -6.69
N SER A 35 -11.79 6.47 -7.80
CA SER A 35 -12.19 7.57 -8.68
C SER A 35 -13.58 8.05 -8.32
N LYS A 36 -13.70 9.35 -8.07
CA LYS A 36 -14.99 10.00 -7.84
C LYS A 36 -15.87 10.02 -9.09
N GLU A 37 -15.27 10.11 -10.29
CA GLU A 37 -15.99 10.10 -11.57
C GLU A 37 -16.57 8.72 -11.87
N ALA A 38 -15.77 7.67 -11.73
CA ALA A 38 -16.24 6.29 -11.92
C ALA A 38 -17.06 5.77 -10.72
N ARG A 39 -17.01 6.48 -9.57
CA ARG A 39 -17.55 6.05 -8.26
C ARG A 39 -17.12 4.64 -7.88
N ASN A 40 -15.92 4.25 -8.29
CA ASN A 40 -15.42 2.89 -8.16
C ASN A 40 -13.88 2.90 -7.98
N VAL A 41 -13.34 1.77 -7.53
CA VAL A 41 -11.90 1.53 -7.48
C VAL A 41 -11.39 1.39 -8.91
N VAL A 42 -10.47 2.27 -9.29
CA VAL A 42 -9.90 2.30 -10.66
C VAL A 42 -8.54 1.63 -10.72
N ALA A 43 -7.84 1.52 -9.60
CA ALA A 43 -6.61 0.77 -9.47
C ALA A 43 -6.43 0.28 -8.03
N PHE A 44 -5.69 -0.82 -7.90
CA PHE A 44 -5.18 -1.28 -6.63
C PHE A 44 -3.77 -1.82 -6.82
N GLU A 45 -2.94 -1.69 -5.81
CA GLU A 45 -1.57 -2.19 -5.79
C GLU A 45 -1.33 -2.90 -4.47
N VAL A 46 -0.64 -4.03 -4.52
CA VAL A 46 -0.27 -4.82 -3.35
C VAL A 46 1.25 -4.91 -3.31
N GLU A 47 1.83 -4.49 -2.19
CA GLU A 47 3.24 -4.66 -1.93
C GLU A 47 3.42 -5.48 -0.66
N ARG A 48 4.05 -6.65 -0.81
CA ARG A 48 4.46 -7.46 0.32
C ARG A 48 5.80 -6.95 0.84
N VAL A 49 5.79 -6.40 2.04
CA VAL A 49 6.99 -6.11 2.79
C VAL A 49 7.30 -7.34 3.62
N ALA A 50 8.38 -8.04 3.27
CA ALA A 50 8.87 -9.13 4.09
C ALA A 50 9.25 -8.53 5.45
N GLY A 51 8.53 -8.91 6.51
CA GLY A 51 9.05 -8.80 7.86
C GLY A 51 10.37 -9.54 7.85
N MET A 52 11.47 -8.83 8.10
CA MET A 52 12.79 -9.43 8.13
C MET A 52 12.84 -10.38 9.33
N ALA A 53 12.41 -11.63 9.12
CA ALA A 53 12.82 -12.77 9.92
C ALA A 53 14.23 -13.16 9.47
N PRO A 54 15.10 -13.60 10.41
CA PRO A 54 16.56 -13.46 10.38
C PRO A 54 17.27 -14.04 9.16
#